data_AF-A0AAD7C1K6-F1
#
_entry.id   AF-A0AAD7C1K6-F1
#
_cell.length_a   1.000
_cell.length_b   1.000
_cell.length_c   1.000
_cell.angle_alpha   90.00
_cell.angle_beta   90.00
_cell.angle_gamma   90.00
#
_symmetry.space_group_name_H-M   'P 1'
#
loop_
_entity.id
_entity.type
_entity.pdbx_description
1 polymer ?
#
loop_
_entity_poly.entity_id
_entity_poly.type
_entity_poly.pdbx_seq_one_letter_code
_entity_poly.pdbx_strand_id
1 'polypeptide(L)'
;MDLQNCPGNLGPQMNTDISGTGVRVSFYLQTLFLSCLSARSGDLNEITGALYTLLATNTAMAVTALILGLKPQPEISFHDAIVVFYLLYISWVTVFFTLPACARFPDGNVKMLHFFSIVQSYTVFAFALALLITAKTFGRFPECNSKAVVVLFRPFSALTSGRIVCWVMTVFVVLVYTGILVKDHMPPTPKLVHQWIQKRVTKQVPATNSEIPVLSPDVPLPQQEPPQPQQQQQQTRGTGGAVPGIAAAGRIQYHARRLVQPRLEYDLQIAWNLVIEIAVVLILWGLTVMNTELLIQENRFQHVDGSSWQFGQVLPMFLVILPMCNLYNAFRDFGLRPQPAVY
;
A
#
# COMPACT_ATOMS: atom_id res chain seq x y z
N MET A 1 25.53 -39.41 7.12
CA MET A 1 25.49 -38.08 6.46
C MET A 1 25.05 -38.38 5.04
N ASP A 2 23.73 -38.50 4.87
CA ASP A 2 23.14 -39.09 3.68
C ASP A 2 23.18 -38.12 2.50
N LEU A 3 23.75 -38.59 1.39
CA LEU A 3 23.77 -37.98 0.06
C LEU A 3 22.36 -37.95 -0.56
N GLN A 4 21.38 -37.43 0.17
CA GLN A 4 20.01 -37.17 -0.31
C GLN A 4 19.89 -35.69 -0.74
N ASN A 5 20.97 -35.21 -1.36
CA ASN A 5 21.32 -33.81 -1.56
C ASN A 5 20.74 -33.27 -2.87
N CYS A 6 19.44 -33.03 -2.92
CA CYS A 6 18.63 -32.71 -4.12
C CYS A 6 18.28 -33.95 -4.96
N PRO A 7 17.20 -34.68 -4.63
CA PRO A 7 16.74 -35.82 -5.41
C PRO A 7 16.39 -35.41 -6.86
N GLY A 8 17.33 -35.57 -7.77
CA GLY A 8 17.14 -35.37 -9.21
C GLY A 8 16.73 -33.95 -9.63
N ASN A 9 15.81 -33.87 -10.58
CA ASN A 9 15.23 -32.63 -11.13
C ASN A 9 14.06 -32.09 -10.27
N LEU A 10 13.91 -32.56 -9.02
CA LEU A 10 12.88 -32.08 -8.09
C LEU A 10 13.50 -31.05 -7.14
N GLY A 11 12.73 -30.01 -6.84
CA GLY A 11 13.06 -29.02 -5.83
C GLY A 11 12.88 -29.57 -4.40
N PRO A 12 13.31 -28.83 -3.37
CA PRO A 12 13.05 -29.20 -1.99
C PRO A 12 11.55 -29.24 -1.68
N GLN A 13 11.18 -29.89 -0.59
CA GLN A 13 9.82 -29.83 -0.04
C GLN A 13 9.51 -28.39 0.40
N MET A 14 8.35 -27.87 -0.02
CA MET A 14 7.91 -26.52 0.31
C MET A 14 7.46 -26.43 1.78
N ASN A 15 7.90 -25.39 2.50
CA ASN A 15 7.47 -25.16 3.88
C ASN A 15 6.04 -24.57 3.90
N THR A 16 5.06 -25.41 4.20
CA THR A 16 3.64 -25.08 4.16
C THR A 16 3.21 -23.98 5.12
N ASP A 17 3.96 -23.66 6.17
CA ASP A 17 3.62 -22.60 7.11
C ASP A 17 3.99 -21.19 6.60
N ILE A 18 4.88 -21.10 5.59
CA ILE A 18 5.44 -19.83 5.13
C ILE A 18 5.20 -19.58 3.64
N SER A 19 5.37 -20.60 2.81
CA SER A 19 5.16 -20.56 1.36
C SER A 19 3.93 -21.38 0.94
N GLY A 20 3.17 -21.91 1.92
CA GLY A 20 1.95 -22.68 1.69
C GLY A 20 0.88 -21.94 0.90
N THR A 21 0.00 -22.71 0.27
CA THR A 21 -1.09 -22.17 -0.56
C THR A 21 -2.00 -21.21 0.19
N GLY A 22 -2.37 -21.50 1.44
CA GLY A 22 -3.18 -20.58 2.25
C GLY A 22 -2.49 -19.24 2.52
N VAL A 23 -1.18 -19.27 2.80
CA VAL A 23 -0.38 -18.06 2.99
C VAL A 23 -0.33 -17.24 1.69
N ARG A 24 -0.01 -17.88 0.56
CA ARG A 24 0.03 -17.23 -0.75
C ARG A 24 -1.31 -16.58 -1.12
N VAL A 25 -2.41 -17.35 -1.06
CA VAL A 25 -3.76 -16.86 -1.36
C VAL A 25 -4.13 -15.69 -0.46
N SER A 26 -3.77 -15.74 0.83
CA SER A 26 -4.05 -14.62 1.74
C SER A 26 -3.34 -13.34 1.33
N PHE A 27 -2.06 -13.41 0.92
CA PHE A 27 -1.31 -12.25 0.44
C PHE A 27 -1.90 -11.72 -0.87
N TYR A 28 -2.27 -12.60 -1.79
CA TYR A 28 -2.91 -12.20 -3.05
C TYR A 28 -4.23 -11.47 -2.78
N LEU A 29 -5.08 -11.99 -1.90
CA LEU A 29 -6.37 -11.37 -1.58
C LEU A 29 -6.22 -10.08 -0.77
N GLN A 30 -5.31 -10.03 0.22
CA GLN A 30 -5.08 -8.81 1.00
C GLN A 30 -4.60 -7.66 0.11
N THR A 31 -3.66 -7.93 -0.81
CA THR A 31 -3.15 -6.90 -1.74
C THR A 31 -4.21 -6.44 -2.73
N LEU A 32 -5.01 -7.38 -3.26
CA LEU A 32 -6.14 -7.07 -4.14
C LEU A 32 -7.18 -6.19 -3.44
N PHE A 33 -7.64 -6.63 -2.27
CA PHE A 33 -8.68 -5.93 -1.54
C PHE A 33 -8.21 -4.57 -1.05
N LEU A 34 -6.97 -4.44 -0.57
CA LEU A 34 -6.43 -3.14 -0.18
C LEU A 34 -6.30 -2.19 -1.38
N SER A 35 -5.84 -2.67 -2.54
CA SER A 35 -5.74 -1.84 -3.74
C SER A 35 -7.10 -1.32 -4.20
N CYS A 36 -8.11 -2.19 -4.27
CA CYS A 36 -9.47 -1.81 -4.61
C CYS A 36 -10.12 -0.91 -3.53
N LEU A 37 -9.84 -1.17 -2.25
CA LEU A 37 -10.33 -0.36 -1.14
C LEU A 37 -9.70 1.03 -1.16
N SER A 38 -8.41 1.12 -1.47
CA SER A 38 -7.69 2.38 -1.66
C SER A 38 -8.31 3.19 -2.80
N ALA A 39 -8.56 2.59 -3.96
CA ALA A 39 -9.21 3.29 -5.08
C ALA A 39 -10.61 3.80 -4.68
N ARG A 40 -11.37 3.01 -3.91
CA ARG A 40 -12.79 3.27 -3.68
C ARG A 40 -13.14 4.05 -2.42
N SER A 41 -12.52 3.75 -1.29
CA SER A 41 -13.02 4.19 0.02
C SER A 41 -12.93 5.71 0.18
N GLY A 42 -13.97 6.25 0.81
CA GLY A 42 -14.03 7.65 1.24
C GLY A 42 -13.71 7.84 2.72
N ASP A 43 -13.30 6.78 3.43
CA ASP A 43 -12.94 6.83 4.85
C ASP A 43 -11.51 6.30 5.07
N LEU A 44 -10.66 7.16 5.63
CA LEU A 44 -9.30 6.82 5.99
C LEU A 44 -9.23 5.64 6.99
N ASN A 45 -10.21 5.50 7.89
CA ASN A 45 -10.19 4.45 8.91
C ASN A 45 -10.33 3.04 8.30
N GLU A 46 -11.12 2.91 7.23
CA GLU A 46 -11.28 1.64 6.52
C GLU A 46 -9.98 1.21 5.83
N ILE A 47 -9.32 2.16 5.17
CA ILE A 47 -8.04 1.94 4.47
C ILE A 47 -6.92 1.65 5.48
N THR A 48 -6.79 2.49 6.52
CA THR A 48 -5.72 2.36 7.53
C THR A 48 -5.81 1.06 8.30
N GLY A 49 -7.01 0.58 8.66
CA GLY A 49 -7.17 -0.71 9.32
C GLY A 49 -6.61 -1.87 8.50
N ALA A 50 -7.02 -1.97 7.23
CA ALA A 50 -6.52 -2.97 6.30
C ALA A 50 -5.01 -2.83 6.04
N LEU A 51 -4.52 -1.60 5.88
CA LEU A 51 -3.12 -1.31 5.64
C LEU A 51 -2.24 -1.65 6.85
N TYR A 52 -2.66 -1.36 8.09
CA TYR A 52 -1.93 -1.76 9.29
C TYR A 52 -1.81 -3.28 9.42
N THR A 53 -2.89 -4.01 9.13
CA THR A 53 -2.86 -5.46 9.09
C THR A 53 -1.83 -5.95 8.07
N LEU A 54 -1.85 -5.41 6.84
CA LEU A 54 -0.88 -5.79 5.80
C LEU A 54 0.57 -5.48 6.21
N LEU A 55 0.82 -4.29 6.77
CA LEU A 55 2.14 -3.86 7.24
C LEU A 55 2.69 -4.79 8.33
N ALA A 56 1.85 -5.12 9.33
CA ALA A 56 2.22 -6.03 10.40
C ALA A 56 2.51 -7.45 9.87
N THR A 57 1.65 -7.96 8.99
CA THR A 57 1.78 -9.31 8.42
C THR A 57 3.04 -9.43 7.55
N ASN A 58 3.32 -8.42 6.71
CA ASN A 58 4.55 -8.36 5.92
C ASN A 58 5.80 -8.32 6.80
N THR A 59 5.79 -7.49 7.85
CA THR A 59 6.93 -7.35 8.75
C THR A 59 7.19 -8.65 9.50
N ALA A 60 6.14 -9.26 10.04
CA ALA A 60 6.23 -10.56 10.72
C ALA A 60 6.75 -11.65 9.76
N MET A 61 6.22 -11.74 8.54
CA MET A 61 6.67 -12.71 7.55
C MET A 61 8.15 -12.52 7.17
N ALA A 62 8.58 -11.28 6.91
CA ALA A 62 9.96 -10.98 6.56
C ALA A 62 10.94 -11.35 7.69
N VAL A 63 10.59 -11.00 8.94
CA VAL A 63 11.40 -11.31 10.12
C VAL A 63 11.45 -12.82 10.36
N THR A 64 10.30 -13.51 10.31
CA THR A 64 10.24 -14.97 10.50
C THR A 64 11.04 -15.70 9.43
N ALA A 65 10.90 -15.32 8.15
CA ALA A 65 11.68 -15.93 7.08
C ALA A 65 13.19 -15.69 7.25
N LEU A 66 13.59 -14.49 7.68
CA LEU A 66 14.99 -14.18 7.99
C LEU A 66 15.52 -15.06 9.12
N ILE A 67 14.80 -15.17 10.23
CA ILE A 67 15.21 -15.95 11.41
C ILE A 67 15.32 -17.44 11.05
N LEU A 68 14.32 -18.00 10.39
CA LEU A 68 14.30 -19.43 10.05
C LEU A 68 15.30 -19.79 8.95
N GLY A 69 15.61 -18.85 8.06
CA GLY A 69 16.58 -19.04 6.98
C GLY A 69 18.04 -18.91 7.41
N LEU A 70 18.32 -18.13 8.46
CA LEU A 70 19.68 -17.85 8.94
C LEU A 70 20.05 -18.59 10.24
N LYS A 71 19.14 -19.34 10.84
CA LYS A 71 19.42 -20.19 12.01
C LYS A 71 20.50 -21.25 11.66
N PRO A 72 21.35 -21.68 12.62
CA PRO A 72 22.37 -22.71 12.36
C PRO A 72 21.83 -24.02 11.79
N GLN A 73 20.58 -24.35 12.10
CA GLN A 73 19.80 -25.42 11.49
C GLN A 73 18.60 -24.78 10.80
N PRO A 74 18.75 -24.33 9.54
CA PRO A 74 17.70 -23.59 8.87
C PRO A 74 16.49 -24.48 8.57
N GLU A 75 15.31 -23.92 8.79
CA GLU A 75 14.02 -24.64 8.70
C GLU A 75 13.30 -24.37 7.37
N ILE A 76 13.74 -23.36 6.63
CA ILE A 76 13.25 -23.03 5.29
C ILE A 76 14.35 -23.24 4.25
N SER A 77 13.95 -23.54 3.02
CA SER A 77 14.87 -23.58 1.88
C SER A 77 15.04 -22.20 1.25
N PHE A 78 16.08 -22.02 0.43
CA PHE A 78 16.21 -20.83 -0.42
C PHE A 78 15.02 -20.65 -1.37
N HIS A 79 14.41 -21.74 -1.83
CA HIS A 79 13.26 -21.70 -2.73
C HIS A 79 12.04 -21.12 -2.01
N ASP A 80 11.80 -21.50 -0.75
CA ASP A 80 10.75 -20.90 0.09
C ASP A 80 10.97 -19.39 0.28
N ALA A 81 12.22 -18.98 0.53
CA ALA A 81 12.55 -17.58 0.72
C ALA A 81 12.37 -16.73 -0.55
N ILE A 82 12.61 -17.28 -1.75
CA ILE A 82 12.28 -16.58 -3.00
C ILE A 82 10.76 -16.38 -3.11
N VAL A 83 9.95 -17.39 -2.78
CA VAL A 83 8.49 -17.26 -2.78
C VAL A 83 8.04 -16.17 -1.81
N VAL A 84 8.56 -16.18 -0.58
CA VAL A 84 8.29 -15.13 0.41
C VAL A 84 8.71 -13.75 -0.10
N PHE A 85 9.87 -13.65 -0.75
CA PHE A 85 10.32 -12.39 -1.34
C PHE A 85 9.33 -11.85 -2.37
N TYR A 86 8.77 -12.71 -3.23
CA TYR A 86 7.73 -12.33 -4.20
C TYR A 86 6.45 -11.85 -3.53
N LEU A 87 5.97 -12.57 -2.50
CA LEU A 87 4.80 -12.17 -1.71
C LEU A 87 5.00 -10.83 -1.00
N LEU A 88 6.18 -10.62 -0.41
CA LEU A 88 6.53 -9.35 0.21
C LEU A 88 6.65 -8.23 -0.81
N TYR A 89 7.16 -8.52 -2.01
CA TYR A 89 7.32 -7.54 -3.08
C TYR A 89 5.98 -7.04 -3.61
N ILE A 90 5.04 -7.93 -3.98
CA ILE A 90 3.68 -7.53 -4.42
C ILE A 90 2.97 -6.70 -3.33
N SER A 91 3.16 -7.10 -2.07
CA SER A 91 2.59 -6.40 -0.93
C SER A 91 3.21 -5.02 -0.71
N TRP A 92 4.54 -4.91 -0.82
CA TRP A 92 5.25 -3.64 -0.74
C TRP A 92 4.83 -2.67 -1.86
N VAL A 93 4.69 -3.15 -3.09
CA VAL A 93 4.19 -2.34 -4.22
C VAL A 93 2.77 -1.83 -3.93
N THR A 94 1.90 -2.68 -3.38
CA THR A 94 0.53 -2.30 -2.99
C THR A 94 0.54 -1.19 -1.93
N VAL A 95 1.36 -1.32 -0.89
CA VAL A 95 1.55 -0.31 0.17
C VAL A 95 2.03 1.01 -0.44
N PHE A 96 3.02 0.95 -1.34
CA PHE A 96 3.59 2.11 -2.01
C PHE A 96 2.53 2.90 -2.79
N PHE A 97 1.63 2.24 -3.52
CA PHE A 97 0.54 2.91 -4.23
C PHE A 97 -0.63 3.35 -3.33
N THR A 98 -0.84 2.65 -2.20
CA THR A 98 -1.91 3.00 -1.24
C THR A 98 -1.58 4.24 -0.41
N LEU A 99 -0.30 4.45 -0.06
CA LEU A 99 0.09 5.59 0.78
C LEU A 99 -0.27 6.96 0.19
N PRO A 100 0.02 7.28 -1.09
CA PRO A 100 -0.44 8.52 -1.71
C PRO A 100 -1.96 8.70 -1.68
N ALA A 101 -2.72 7.60 -1.78
CA ALA A 101 -4.18 7.64 -1.66
C ALA A 101 -4.63 7.98 -0.22
N CYS A 102 -3.82 7.73 0.81
CA CYS A 102 -4.12 8.20 2.16
C CYS A 102 -3.91 9.72 2.32
N ALA A 103 -3.07 10.35 1.49
CA ALA A 103 -2.81 11.80 1.55
C ALA A 103 -4.04 12.64 1.15
N ARG A 104 -5.08 12.02 0.57
CA ARG A 104 -6.39 12.63 0.28
C ARG A 104 -7.12 13.12 1.54
N PHE A 105 -6.75 12.61 2.72
CA PHE A 105 -7.49 12.82 3.97
C PHE A 105 -6.70 13.75 4.92
N PRO A 106 -7.01 15.06 4.97
CA PRO A 106 -6.21 16.05 5.72
C PRO A 106 -6.27 15.86 7.24
N ASP A 107 -7.37 15.33 7.78
CA ASP A 107 -7.61 15.23 9.22
C ASP A 107 -7.05 13.94 9.86
N GLY A 108 -6.40 13.09 9.06
CA GLY A 108 -5.91 11.78 9.48
C GLY A 108 -4.61 11.79 10.28
N ASN A 109 -4.49 10.92 11.29
CA ASN A 109 -3.20 10.59 11.90
C ASN A 109 -2.35 9.68 10.99
N VAL A 110 -1.99 10.21 9.81
CA VAL A 110 -1.19 9.50 8.80
C VAL A 110 0.26 9.32 9.23
N LYS A 111 0.75 10.10 10.21
CA LYS A 111 2.15 10.04 10.67
C LYS A 111 2.55 8.64 11.18
N MET A 112 1.67 8.03 11.96
CA MET A 112 1.91 6.68 12.48
C MET A 112 1.94 5.65 11.35
N LEU A 113 1.04 5.77 10.39
CA LEU A 113 0.98 4.92 9.21
C LEU A 113 2.27 5.01 8.37
N HIS A 114 2.74 6.24 8.10
CA HIS A 114 4.00 6.47 7.40
C HIS A 114 5.17 5.82 8.14
N PHE A 115 5.26 6.00 9.47
CA PHE A 115 6.30 5.39 10.28
C PHE A 115 6.33 3.86 10.14
N PHE A 116 5.17 3.19 10.30
CA PHE A 116 5.12 1.73 10.14
C PHE A 116 5.44 1.28 8.72
N SER A 117 5.01 2.03 7.71
CA SER A 117 5.37 1.71 6.32
C SER A 117 6.87 1.84 6.05
N ILE A 118 7.54 2.81 6.67
CA ILE A 118 9.01 2.96 6.58
C ILE A 118 9.69 1.75 7.22
N VAL A 119 9.29 1.40 8.44
CA VAL A 119 9.84 0.23 9.17
C VAL A 119 9.63 -1.05 8.36
N GLN A 120 8.42 -1.28 7.85
CA GLN A 120 8.11 -2.46 7.03
C GLN A 120 8.94 -2.49 5.74
N SER A 121 9.08 -1.36 5.04
CA SER A 121 9.86 -1.27 3.79
C SER A 121 11.33 -1.62 4.02
N TYR A 122 11.97 -1.02 5.03
CA TYR A 122 13.36 -1.34 5.35
C TYR A 122 13.55 -2.78 5.84
N THR A 123 12.54 -3.36 6.50
CA THR A 123 12.57 -4.78 6.86
C THR A 123 12.54 -5.69 5.63
N VAL A 124 11.69 -5.39 4.63
CA VAL A 124 11.66 -6.12 3.35
C VAL A 124 12.98 -5.95 2.59
N PHE A 125 13.54 -4.74 2.56
CA PHE A 125 14.85 -4.50 1.92
C PHE A 125 15.98 -5.25 2.63
N ALA A 126 15.99 -5.27 3.96
CA ALA A 126 16.96 -6.04 4.73
C ALA A 126 16.85 -7.54 4.45
N PHE A 127 15.62 -8.08 4.37
CA PHE A 127 15.38 -9.47 3.98
C PHE A 127 15.89 -9.77 2.57
N ALA A 128 15.58 -8.90 1.60
CA ALA A 128 16.05 -9.05 0.22
C ALA A 128 17.58 -9.04 0.13
N LEU A 129 18.24 -8.10 0.80
CA LEU A 129 19.70 -8.00 0.85
C LEU A 129 20.32 -9.22 1.53
N ALA A 130 19.77 -9.67 2.65
CA ALA A 130 20.25 -10.87 3.34
C ALA A 130 20.16 -12.10 2.43
N LEU A 131 19.02 -12.28 1.73
CA LEU A 131 18.82 -13.35 0.77
C LEU A 131 19.84 -13.28 -0.38
N LEU A 132 20.11 -12.09 -0.91
CA LEU A 132 21.08 -11.88 -2.00
C LEU A 132 22.54 -12.09 -1.58
N ILE A 133 22.91 -11.71 -0.36
CA ILE A 133 24.25 -11.92 0.20
C ILE A 133 24.49 -13.42 0.42
N THR A 134 23.51 -14.09 1.03
CA THR A 134 23.63 -15.49 1.48
C THR A 134 23.12 -16.52 0.48
N ALA A 135 22.67 -16.12 -0.72
CA ALA A 135 21.99 -16.99 -1.69
C ALA A 135 22.64 -18.36 -1.94
N LYS A 136 23.98 -18.44 -1.94
CA LYS A 136 24.72 -19.70 -2.14
C LYS A 136 24.64 -20.66 -0.96
N THR A 137 24.51 -20.14 0.25
CA THR A 137 24.56 -20.92 1.52
C THR A 137 23.26 -20.84 2.31
N PHE A 138 22.25 -20.16 1.79
CA PHE A 138 21.00 -19.91 2.48
C PHE A 138 20.13 -21.17 2.55
N GLY A 139 19.52 -21.40 3.71
CA GLY A 139 18.49 -22.41 3.91
C GLY A 139 19.03 -23.84 4.12
N ARG A 140 18.09 -24.78 4.26
CA ARG A 140 18.37 -26.19 4.63
C ARG A 140 19.18 -26.99 3.62
N PHE A 141 19.11 -26.63 2.33
CA PHE A 141 19.69 -27.39 1.22
C PHE A 141 20.51 -26.49 0.29
N PRO A 142 21.65 -25.93 0.77
CA PRO A 142 22.42 -24.95 0.01
C PRO A 142 22.93 -25.49 -1.34
N GLU A 143 23.20 -26.78 -1.42
CA GLU A 143 23.58 -27.47 -2.66
C GLU A 143 22.50 -27.42 -3.75
N CYS A 144 21.23 -27.29 -3.37
CA CYS A 144 20.11 -27.18 -4.31
C CYS A 144 19.92 -25.77 -4.84
N ASN A 145 20.53 -24.75 -4.23
CA ASN A 145 20.29 -23.36 -4.60
C ASN A 145 20.76 -23.04 -6.02
N SER A 146 21.70 -23.82 -6.57
CA SER A 146 22.16 -23.72 -7.96
C SER A 146 21.06 -23.98 -9.00
N LYS A 147 20.06 -24.78 -8.63
CA LYS A 147 18.91 -25.12 -9.48
C LYS A 147 17.73 -24.16 -9.29
N ALA A 148 17.78 -23.27 -8.31
CA ALA A 148 16.71 -22.32 -8.07
C ALA A 148 16.55 -21.38 -9.28
N VAL A 149 15.31 -21.18 -9.68
CA VAL A 149 14.92 -20.35 -10.82
C VAL A 149 14.13 -19.16 -10.31
N VAL A 150 14.40 -17.99 -10.90
CA VAL A 150 13.57 -16.79 -10.76
C VAL A 150 12.86 -16.56 -12.09
N VAL A 151 11.63 -16.07 -12.07
CA VAL A 151 10.83 -15.88 -13.28
C VAL A 151 10.41 -14.41 -13.39
N LEU A 152 10.89 -13.69 -14.41
CA LEU A 152 10.35 -12.38 -14.82
C LEU A 152 10.02 -12.50 -16.30
N PHE A 153 8.78 -12.92 -16.60
CA PHE A 153 8.31 -13.35 -17.93
C PHE A 153 9.00 -14.60 -18.51
N ARG A 154 10.26 -14.88 -18.16
CA ARG A 154 11.01 -16.07 -18.54
C ARG A 154 11.78 -16.63 -17.34
N PRO A 155 11.97 -17.95 -17.21
CA PRO A 155 12.83 -18.52 -16.18
C PRO A 155 14.31 -18.20 -16.41
N PHE A 156 15.01 -17.83 -15.34
CA PHE A 156 16.46 -17.65 -15.33
C PHE A 156 17.06 -18.12 -13.99
N SER A 157 18.32 -18.54 -14.02
CA SER A 157 19.02 -19.02 -12.83
C SER A 157 19.09 -17.93 -11.77
N ALA A 158 18.63 -18.26 -10.56
CA ALA A 158 18.60 -17.35 -9.41
C ALA A 158 20.01 -16.87 -9.02
N LEU A 159 21.01 -17.76 -9.05
CA LEU A 159 22.36 -17.46 -8.54
C LEU A 159 23.27 -16.72 -9.53
N THR A 160 23.04 -16.89 -10.83
CA THR A 160 23.89 -16.29 -11.87
C THR A 160 23.33 -14.93 -12.29
N SER A 161 22.48 -14.90 -13.33
CA SER A 161 21.92 -13.67 -13.86
C SER A 161 20.89 -13.06 -12.91
N GLY A 162 20.06 -13.89 -12.27
CA GLY A 162 19.02 -13.43 -11.35
C GLY A 162 19.59 -12.63 -10.19
N ARG A 163 20.70 -13.06 -9.61
CA ARG A 163 21.37 -12.39 -8.49
C ARG A 163 21.84 -10.99 -8.85
N ILE A 164 22.47 -10.82 -10.02
CA ILE A 164 22.96 -9.51 -10.47
C ILE A 164 21.78 -8.56 -10.72
N VAL A 165 20.77 -9.02 -11.45
CA VAL A 165 19.57 -8.22 -11.75
C VAL A 165 18.85 -7.83 -10.46
N CYS A 166 18.67 -8.76 -9.53
CA CYS A 166 18.00 -8.50 -8.26
C CYS A 166 18.81 -7.56 -7.36
N TRP A 167 20.16 -7.64 -7.36
CA TRP A 167 21.02 -6.65 -6.69
C TRP A 167 20.83 -5.24 -7.24
N VAL A 168 20.94 -5.07 -8.55
CA VAL A 168 20.78 -3.77 -9.20
C VAL A 168 19.39 -3.20 -8.93
N MET A 169 18.35 -4.02 -9.09
CA MET A 169 16.97 -3.62 -8.82
C MET A 169 16.78 -3.23 -7.36
N THR A 170 17.24 -4.05 -6.40
CA THR A 170 17.07 -3.79 -4.96
C THR A 170 17.77 -2.50 -4.56
N VAL A 171 19.03 -2.30 -4.96
CA VAL A 171 19.77 -1.06 -4.66
C VAL A 171 19.07 0.15 -5.27
N PHE A 172 18.63 0.06 -6.52
CA PHE A 172 17.90 1.13 -7.18
C PHE A 172 16.60 1.48 -6.45
N VAL A 173 15.77 0.48 -6.12
CA VAL A 173 14.50 0.67 -5.38
C VAL A 173 14.75 1.30 -4.01
N VAL A 174 15.76 0.82 -3.26
CA VAL A 174 16.14 1.39 -1.95
C VAL A 174 16.54 2.85 -2.08
N LEU A 175 17.37 3.20 -3.07
CA LEU A 175 17.82 4.57 -3.29
C LEU A 175 16.67 5.50 -3.68
N VAL A 176 15.81 5.07 -4.62
CA VAL A 176 14.65 5.85 -5.05
C VAL A 176 13.66 6.04 -3.90
N TYR A 177 13.32 4.96 -3.19
CA TYR A 177 12.41 5.03 -2.04
C TYR A 177 12.96 5.94 -0.93
N THR A 178 14.25 5.81 -0.60
CA THR A 178 14.90 6.67 0.40
C THR A 178 14.93 8.12 -0.07
N GLY A 179 15.17 8.39 -1.35
CA GLY A 179 15.15 9.74 -1.92
C GLY A 179 13.78 10.40 -1.83
N ILE A 180 12.70 9.65 -2.14
CA ILE A 180 11.31 10.12 -1.96
C ILE A 180 11.06 10.42 -0.49
N LEU A 181 11.42 9.48 0.40
CA LEU A 181 11.21 9.64 1.84
C LEU A 181 11.92 10.87 2.40
N VAL A 182 13.18 11.10 2.01
CA VAL A 182 13.97 12.27 2.42
C VAL A 182 13.34 13.55 1.88
N LYS A 183 12.90 13.57 0.61
CA LYS A 183 12.22 14.73 0.02
C LYS A 183 10.95 15.08 0.80
N ASP A 184 10.17 14.09 1.20
CA ASP A 184 8.91 14.28 1.93
C ASP A 184 9.12 14.74 3.38
N HIS A 185 10.25 14.39 4.01
CA HIS A 185 10.57 14.77 5.38
C HIS A 185 11.44 16.02 5.50
N MET A 186 12.08 16.46 4.41
CA MET A 186 12.81 17.72 4.44
C MET A 186 11.82 18.86 4.71
N PRO A 187 12.08 19.72 5.72
CA PRO A 187 11.20 20.84 5.97
C PRO A 187 11.07 21.67 4.69
N PRO A 188 9.86 22.17 4.37
CA PRO A 188 9.66 22.98 3.18
C PRO A 188 10.69 24.11 3.20
N THR A 189 11.37 24.30 2.07
CA THR A 189 12.48 25.24 1.95
C THR A 189 12.04 26.57 2.56
N PRO A 190 12.77 27.11 3.54
CA PRO A 190 12.27 28.23 4.33
C PRO A 190 11.83 29.36 3.42
N LYS A 191 10.65 29.96 3.69
CA LYS A 191 10.03 31.00 2.85
C LYS A 191 11.00 32.14 2.48
N LEU A 192 12.03 32.36 3.28
CA LEU A 192 13.12 33.30 3.02
C LEU A 192 13.88 33.01 1.72
N VAL A 193 14.10 31.73 1.36
CA VAL A 193 14.76 31.35 0.10
C VAL A 193 13.84 31.67 -1.08
N HIS A 194 12.54 31.38 -0.97
CA HIS A 194 11.57 31.77 -2.00
C HIS A 194 11.49 33.29 -2.15
N GLN A 195 11.42 34.04 -1.05
CA GLN A 195 11.44 35.49 -1.07
C GLN A 195 12.75 36.05 -1.64
N TRP A 196 13.89 35.43 -1.36
CA TRP A 196 15.18 35.84 -1.89
C TRP A 196 15.31 35.58 -3.40
N ILE A 197 14.85 34.42 -3.87
CA ILE A 197 14.80 34.09 -5.30
C ILE A 197 13.84 35.05 -6.01
N GLN A 198 12.64 35.26 -5.48
CA GLN A 198 11.66 36.17 -6.07
C GLN A 198 12.22 37.61 -6.13
N LYS A 199 12.84 38.09 -5.05
CA LYS A 199 13.51 39.41 -5.03
C LYS A 199 14.64 39.51 -6.06
N ARG A 200 15.38 38.44 -6.34
CA ARG A 200 16.46 38.47 -7.36
C ARG A 200 15.92 38.42 -8.79
N VAL A 201 14.91 37.60 -9.05
CA VAL A 201 14.29 37.48 -10.38
C VAL A 201 13.55 38.77 -10.76
N THR A 202 12.80 39.38 -9.84
CA THR A 202 12.08 40.64 -10.13
C THR A 202 13.03 41.82 -10.34
N LYS A 203 14.25 41.79 -9.78
CA LYS A 203 15.23 42.87 -9.96
C LYS A 203 15.96 42.83 -11.31
N GLN A 204 15.82 41.75 -12.09
CA GLN A 204 16.51 41.54 -13.36
C GLN A 204 15.65 41.71 -14.60
N VAL A 205 14.37 42.09 -14.49
CA VAL A 205 13.60 42.53 -15.65
C VAL A 205 13.69 44.07 -15.70
N PRO A 206 14.65 44.65 -16.45
CA PRO A 206 14.60 46.07 -16.73
C PRO A 206 13.26 46.36 -17.40
N ALA A 207 12.51 47.32 -16.83
CA ALA A 207 11.26 47.80 -17.37
C ALA A 207 11.49 48.22 -18.82
N THR A 208 11.21 47.31 -19.75
CA THR A 208 11.21 47.60 -21.16
C THR A 208 9.87 48.26 -21.37
N ASN A 209 9.88 49.60 -21.43
CA ASN A 209 8.73 50.46 -21.73
C ASN A 209 8.09 49.98 -23.03
N SER A 210 7.14 49.06 -22.92
CA SER A 210 6.21 48.73 -23.99
C SER A 210 4.91 49.43 -23.62
N GLU A 211 4.80 50.70 -24.04
CA GLU A 211 3.52 51.40 -24.10
C GLU A 211 2.59 50.57 -25.00
N ILE A 212 1.74 49.75 -24.39
CA ILE A 212 0.60 49.16 -25.08
C ILE A 212 -0.51 50.23 -25.02
N PRO A 213 -1.02 50.70 -26.17
CA PRO A 213 -2.14 51.62 -26.20
C PRO A 213 -3.35 51.02 -25.49
N VAL A 214 -3.82 51.72 -24.46
CA VAL A 214 -5.05 51.40 -23.74
C VAL A 214 -6.23 51.67 -24.69
N LEU A 215 -6.79 50.62 -25.27
CA LEU A 215 -8.11 50.68 -25.87
C LEU A 215 -9.14 50.41 -24.77
N SER A 216 -9.78 51.47 -24.29
CA SER A 216 -10.89 51.39 -23.34
C SER A 216 -12.13 50.76 -23.99
N PRO A 217 -12.71 49.70 -23.40
CA PRO A 217 -14.10 49.37 -23.60
C PRO A 217 -14.86 49.76 -22.33
N ASP A 218 -15.65 50.83 -22.43
CA ASP A 218 -16.69 51.17 -21.48
C ASP A 218 -17.68 49.99 -21.39
N VAL A 219 -17.58 49.19 -20.33
CA VAL A 219 -18.60 48.20 -19.95
C VAL A 219 -19.24 48.64 -18.64
N PRO A 220 -20.56 48.92 -18.63
CA PRO A 220 -21.28 49.31 -17.42
C PRO A 220 -21.24 48.19 -16.36
N LEU A 221 -20.85 48.55 -15.14
CA LEU A 221 -20.96 47.70 -13.96
C LEU A 221 -22.43 47.38 -13.65
N PRO A 222 -22.80 46.12 -13.41
CA PRO A 222 -24.05 45.77 -12.76
C PRO A 222 -24.07 46.29 -11.33
N GLN A 223 -25.17 46.97 -10.97
CA GLN A 223 -25.45 47.46 -9.61
C GLN A 223 -25.42 46.31 -8.60
N GLN A 224 -24.62 46.51 -7.55
CA GLN A 224 -24.47 45.61 -6.43
C GLN A 224 -25.61 45.89 -5.43
N GLU A 225 -26.49 44.91 -5.23
CA GLU A 225 -27.62 44.97 -4.31
C GLU A 225 -27.11 44.83 -2.84
N PRO A 226 -27.64 45.63 -1.89
CA PRO A 226 -27.15 45.66 -0.52
C PRO A 226 -27.51 44.39 0.28
N PRO A 227 -26.63 43.94 1.19
CA PRO A 227 -26.86 42.75 2.02
C PRO A 227 -27.94 42.99 3.07
N GLN A 228 -28.92 42.08 3.15
CA GLN A 228 -29.92 42.06 4.21
C GLN A 228 -29.34 41.57 5.55
N PRO A 229 -29.84 42.08 6.71
CA PRO A 229 -29.33 41.73 8.03
C PRO A 229 -29.81 40.37 8.56
N GLN A 230 -28.92 39.80 9.36
CA GLN A 230 -29.03 38.62 10.21
C GLN A 230 -30.36 38.46 10.97
N GLN A 231 -30.91 37.24 10.97
CA GLN A 231 -31.75 36.75 12.07
C GLN A 231 -30.93 35.86 13.00
N GLN A 232 -30.62 36.42 14.18
CA GLN A 232 -30.23 35.71 15.39
C GLN A 232 -31.33 34.74 15.80
N GLN A 233 -31.06 33.43 15.78
CA GLN A 233 -31.87 32.44 16.49
C GLN A 233 -31.20 32.04 17.81
N GLN A 234 -31.72 32.68 18.86
CA GLN A 234 -32.04 32.16 20.19
C GLN A 234 -31.20 31.02 20.78
N GLN A 235 -30.39 31.47 21.73
CA GLN A 235 -29.75 30.77 22.82
C GLN A 235 -30.79 30.32 23.87
N THR A 236 -31.19 29.05 23.85
CA THR A 236 -31.89 28.43 25.00
C THR A 236 -30.87 27.89 26.01
N ARG A 237 -30.75 28.64 27.09
CA ARG A 237 -30.01 28.33 28.33
C ARG A 237 -30.82 27.34 29.16
N GLY A 238 -30.43 26.06 29.15
CA GLY A 238 -30.95 25.02 30.03
C GLY A 238 -29.91 24.62 31.07
N THR A 239 -30.10 25.09 32.29
CA THR A 239 -29.33 24.77 33.50
C THR A 239 -29.75 23.44 34.14
N GLY A 240 -28.76 22.67 34.58
CA GLY A 240 -28.83 21.94 35.86
C GLY A 240 -29.28 20.49 35.82
N GLY A 241 -28.34 19.56 36.03
CA GLY A 241 -28.64 18.16 36.31
C GLY A 241 -27.36 17.32 36.39
N ALA A 242 -26.65 17.43 37.51
CA ALA A 242 -25.50 16.57 37.81
C ALA A 242 -25.98 15.14 38.11
N VAL A 243 -25.54 14.18 37.30
CA VAL A 243 -25.62 12.74 37.59
C VAL A 243 -24.22 12.15 37.39
N PRO A 244 -23.62 11.55 38.43
CA PRO A 244 -22.39 10.79 38.28
C PRO A 244 -22.74 9.35 37.90
N GLY A 245 -22.38 8.91 36.70
CA GLY A 245 -22.59 7.51 36.34
C GLY A 245 -22.27 7.14 34.90
N ILE A 246 -21.16 6.40 34.74
CA ILE A 246 -20.89 5.43 33.67
C ILE A 246 -20.41 6.03 32.33
N ALA A 247 -19.10 5.91 32.13
CA ALA A 247 -18.37 6.20 30.91
C ALA A 247 -18.73 5.21 29.77
N ALA A 248 -19.83 5.49 29.06
CA ALA A 248 -20.23 4.74 27.85
C ALA A 248 -20.87 5.62 26.76
N ALA A 249 -20.68 6.94 26.79
CA ALA A 249 -21.38 7.90 25.92
C ALA A 249 -20.53 8.49 24.76
N GLY A 250 -19.40 7.87 24.41
CA GLY A 250 -18.46 8.42 23.41
C GLY A 250 -18.67 7.99 21.95
N ARG A 251 -19.57 7.03 21.65
CA ARG A 251 -19.73 6.46 20.28
C ARG A 251 -20.98 6.87 19.51
N ILE A 252 -21.97 7.52 20.13
CA ILE A 252 -23.29 7.72 19.49
C ILE A 252 -23.40 9.04 18.72
N GLN A 253 -22.49 9.99 18.94
CA GLN A 253 -22.66 11.35 18.41
C GLN A 253 -22.28 11.53 16.92
N TYR A 254 -21.63 10.54 16.28
CA TYR A 254 -21.26 10.61 14.86
C TYR A 254 -22.37 10.19 13.89
N HIS A 255 -23.45 9.55 14.36
CA HIS A 255 -24.52 9.09 13.47
C HIS A 255 -25.60 10.16 13.19
N ALA A 256 -25.75 11.18 14.04
CA ALA A 256 -26.86 12.13 13.93
C ALA A 256 -26.71 13.20 12.83
N ARG A 257 -25.53 13.32 12.18
CA ARG A 257 -25.28 14.33 11.13
C ARG A 257 -25.54 13.87 9.70
N ARG A 258 -26.04 12.66 9.47
CA ARG A 258 -26.30 12.10 8.12
C ARG A 258 -27.71 12.34 7.55
N LEU A 259 -28.62 13.01 8.25
CA LEU A 259 -30.05 12.87 7.94
C LEU A 259 -30.69 13.89 7.00
N VAL A 260 -29.98 14.86 6.45
CA VAL A 260 -30.57 15.77 5.44
C VAL A 260 -29.58 16.07 4.33
N GLN A 261 -29.24 15.06 3.53
CA GLN A 261 -28.74 15.31 2.18
C GLN A 261 -29.94 15.28 1.22
N PRO A 262 -30.23 16.38 0.50
CA PRO A 262 -31.28 16.39 -0.51
C PRO A 262 -31.02 15.26 -1.51
N ARG A 263 -32.06 14.51 -1.87
CA ARG A 263 -32.02 13.50 -2.92
C ARG A 263 -31.64 14.19 -4.24
N LEU A 264 -30.35 14.27 -4.54
CA LEU A 264 -29.88 14.67 -5.85
C LEU A 264 -30.42 13.68 -6.88
N GLU A 265 -31.03 14.24 -7.91
CA GLU A 265 -31.49 13.57 -9.11
C GLU A 265 -30.36 12.66 -9.64
N TYR A 266 -30.61 11.35 -9.70
CA TYR A 266 -29.61 10.35 -10.03
C TYR A 266 -29.35 10.33 -11.53
N ASP A 267 -28.56 11.28 -12.03
CA ASP A 267 -27.85 11.08 -13.27
C ASP A 267 -26.79 9.98 -13.02
N LEU A 268 -26.94 8.84 -13.68
CA LEU A 268 -26.13 7.63 -13.50
C LEU A 268 -24.73 7.80 -14.11
N GLN A 269 -24.04 8.88 -13.74
CA GLN A 269 -22.69 9.14 -14.20
C GLN A 269 -21.77 8.08 -13.58
N ILE A 270 -21.39 7.09 -14.40
CA ILE A 270 -20.40 6.08 -14.04
C ILE A 270 -19.05 6.78 -13.92
N ALA A 271 -18.33 6.57 -12.81
CA ALA A 271 -16.98 7.07 -12.65
C ALA A 271 -15.98 6.23 -13.48
N TRP A 272 -15.87 6.54 -14.78
CA TRP A 272 -14.98 5.81 -15.69
C TRP A 272 -13.52 5.77 -15.22
N ASN A 273 -13.04 6.84 -14.56
CA ASN A 273 -11.70 6.88 -13.98
C ASN A 273 -11.49 5.77 -12.93
N LEU A 274 -12.48 5.55 -12.05
CA LEU A 274 -12.42 4.49 -11.04
C LEU A 274 -12.45 3.10 -11.70
N VAL A 275 -13.27 2.92 -12.73
CA VAL A 275 -13.34 1.64 -13.46
C VAL A 275 -12.01 1.31 -14.13
N ILE A 276 -11.38 2.31 -14.78
CA ILE A 276 -10.07 2.17 -15.40
C ILE A 276 -9.00 1.87 -14.34
N GLU A 277 -9.01 2.57 -13.21
CA GLU A 277 -8.08 2.34 -12.10
C GLU A 277 -8.20 0.91 -11.55
N ILE A 278 -9.42 0.44 -11.27
CA ILE A 278 -9.67 -0.93 -10.83
C ILE A 278 -9.22 -1.94 -11.89
N ALA A 279 -9.51 -1.70 -13.17
CA ALA A 279 -9.08 -2.59 -14.24
C ALA A 279 -7.54 -2.71 -14.33
N VAL A 280 -6.83 -1.59 -14.20
CA VAL A 280 -5.35 -1.56 -14.15
C VAL A 280 -4.84 -2.34 -12.94
N VAL A 281 -5.43 -2.13 -11.76
CA VAL A 281 -5.11 -2.90 -10.54
C VAL A 281 -5.29 -4.40 -10.76
N LEU A 282 -6.43 -4.83 -11.33
CA LEU A 282 -6.73 -6.24 -11.59
C LEU A 282 -5.73 -6.88 -12.57
N ILE A 283 -5.36 -6.16 -13.64
CA ILE A 283 -4.40 -6.65 -14.63
C ILE A 283 -3.01 -6.81 -14.01
N LEU A 284 -2.49 -5.76 -13.35
CA LEU A 284 -1.17 -5.79 -12.72
C LEU A 284 -1.08 -6.84 -11.60
N TRP A 285 -2.14 -6.93 -10.78
CA TRP A 285 -2.25 -7.96 -9.76
C TRP A 285 -2.25 -9.37 -10.38
N GLY A 286 -3.08 -9.61 -11.40
CA GLY A 286 -3.18 -10.90 -12.08
C GLY A 286 -1.86 -11.34 -12.70
N LEU A 287 -1.14 -10.41 -13.35
CA LEU A 287 0.20 -10.67 -13.89
C LEU A 287 1.20 -11.06 -12.80
N THR A 288 1.14 -10.42 -11.64
CA THR A 288 2.05 -10.69 -10.53
C THR A 288 1.75 -12.03 -9.86
N VAL A 289 0.47 -12.37 -9.66
CA VAL A 289 0.05 -13.70 -9.17
C VAL A 289 0.48 -14.78 -10.15
N MET A 290 0.19 -14.62 -11.44
CA MET A 290 0.61 -15.56 -12.48
C MET A 290 2.13 -15.77 -12.48
N ASN A 291 2.90 -14.68 -12.35
CA ASN A 291 4.34 -14.75 -12.31
C ASN A 291 4.88 -15.48 -11.06
N THR A 292 4.23 -15.29 -9.90
CA THR A 292 4.57 -16.00 -8.65
C THR A 292 4.22 -17.48 -8.72
N GLU A 293 3.07 -17.85 -9.31
CA GLU A 293 2.70 -19.26 -9.48
C GLU A 293 3.59 -19.96 -10.53
N LEU A 294 3.96 -19.26 -11.61
CA LEU A 294 4.90 -19.78 -12.60
C LEU A 294 6.29 -19.99 -11.97
N LEU A 295 6.76 -19.07 -11.13
CA LEU A 295 7.98 -19.26 -10.32
C LEU A 295 7.91 -20.57 -9.52
N ILE A 296 6.79 -20.84 -8.87
CA ILE A 296 6.62 -22.03 -8.02
C ILE A 296 6.61 -23.30 -8.86
N GLN A 297 5.92 -23.27 -10.00
CA GLN A 297 5.89 -24.38 -10.95
C GLN A 297 7.30 -24.69 -11.51
N GLU A 298 8.05 -23.68 -11.92
CA GLU A 298 9.40 -23.84 -12.49
C GLU A 298 10.43 -24.36 -11.47
N ASN A 299 10.25 -24.04 -10.19
CA ASN A 299 11.10 -24.55 -9.12
C ASN A 299 10.77 -26.00 -8.69
N ARG A 300 9.72 -26.62 -9.27
CA ARG A 300 9.37 -28.04 -9.13
C ARG A 300 9.38 -28.56 -7.68
N PHE A 301 8.76 -27.82 -6.77
CA PHE A 301 8.65 -28.23 -5.38
C PHE A 301 8.05 -29.63 -5.25
N GLN A 302 8.58 -30.44 -4.34
CA GLN A 302 7.99 -31.75 -4.05
C GLN A 302 6.60 -31.58 -3.46
N HIS A 303 5.63 -32.26 -4.06
CA HIS A 303 4.29 -32.33 -3.50
C HIS A 303 4.29 -33.24 -2.28
N VAL A 304 3.74 -32.76 -1.18
CA VAL A 304 3.52 -33.57 0.01
C VAL A 304 2.14 -34.17 -0.16
N ASP A 305 2.08 -35.47 -0.40
CA ASP A 305 0.82 -36.22 -0.51
C ASP A 305 0.12 -36.24 0.86
N GLY A 306 -0.68 -35.21 1.11
CA GLY A 306 -1.31 -34.99 2.40
C GLY A 306 -1.41 -33.50 2.71
N SER A 307 -2.16 -32.76 1.89
CA SER A 307 -2.42 -31.32 2.05
C SER A 307 -3.25 -31.01 3.31
N SER A 308 -2.76 -31.39 4.49
CA SER A 308 -3.34 -30.97 5.75
C SER A 308 -3.07 -29.49 5.91
N TRP A 309 -4.15 -28.70 5.89
CA TRP A 309 -4.09 -27.29 6.27
C TRP A 309 -3.47 -27.18 7.66
N GLN A 310 -2.32 -26.54 7.74
CA GLN A 310 -1.65 -26.26 9.02
C GLN A 310 -2.17 -24.95 9.59
N PHE A 311 -2.07 -24.79 10.91
CA PHE A 311 -2.52 -23.59 11.61
C PHE A 311 -1.89 -22.30 11.04
N GLY A 312 -0.62 -22.37 10.60
CA GLY A 312 0.09 -21.26 9.95
C GLY A 312 -0.57 -20.76 8.66
N GLN A 313 -1.34 -21.60 7.96
CA GLN A 313 -2.07 -21.23 6.73
C GLN A 313 -3.43 -20.61 7.01
N VAL A 314 -4.05 -20.98 8.14
CA VAL A 314 -5.41 -20.57 8.49
C VAL A 314 -5.42 -19.14 9.03
N LEU A 315 -4.42 -18.76 9.84
CA LEU A 315 -4.34 -17.45 10.46
C LEU A 315 -4.31 -16.29 9.42
N PRO A 316 -3.46 -16.33 8.37
CA PRO A 316 -3.45 -15.28 7.35
C PRO A 316 -4.77 -15.16 6.59
N MET A 317 -5.50 -16.26 6.41
CA MET A 317 -6.82 -16.25 5.77
C MET A 317 -7.86 -15.49 6.61
N PHE A 318 -7.80 -15.60 7.94
CA PHE A 318 -8.66 -14.80 8.81
C PHE A 318 -8.36 -13.29 8.70
N LEU A 319 -7.10 -12.91 8.50
CA LEU A 319 -6.69 -11.51 8.32
C LEU A 319 -7.23 -10.89 7.02
N VAL A 320 -7.59 -11.72 6.01
CA VAL A 320 -8.22 -11.26 4.76
C VAL A 320 -9.66 -10.80 4.96
N ILE A 321 -10.35 -11.28 6.01
CA ILE A 321 -11.78 -11.00 6.22
C ILE A 321 -12.01 -9.50 6.45
N LEU A 322 -11.15 -8.85 7.23
CA LEU A 322 -11.28 -7.41 7.53
C LEU A 322 -11.23 -6.54 6.26
N PRO A 323 -10.18 -6.60 5.39
CA PRO A 323 -10.16 -5.82 4.16
C PRO A 323 -11.29 -6.20 3.21
N MET A 324 -11.71 -7.48 3.17
CA MET A 324 -12.86 -7.91 2.37
C MET A 324 -14.17 -7.25 2.82
N CYS A 325 -14.45 -7.25 4.13
CA CYS A 325 -15.65 -6.61 4.69
C CYS A 325 -15.63 -5.09 4.45
N ASN A 326 -14.48 -4.43 4.64
CA ASN A 326 -14.33 -3.00 4.36
C ASN A 326 -14.56 -2.69 2.87
N LEU A 327 -14.00 -3.51 1.99
CA LEU A 327 -14.20 -3.38 0.55
C LEU A 327 -15.67 -3.53 0.18
N TYR A 328 -16.33 -4.57 0.70
CA TYR A 328 -17.76 -4.79 0.46
C TYR A 328 -18.60 -3.60 0.94
N ASN A 329 -18.34 -3.08 2.15
CA ASN A 329 -19.04 -1.91 2.68
C ASN A 329 -18.81 -0.67 1.81
N ALA A 330 -17.57 -0.40 1.39
CA ALA A 330 -17.26 0.72 0.50
C ALA A 330 -18.00 0.61 -0.84
N PHE A 331 -18.04 -0.57 -1.46
CA PHE A 331 -18.77 -0.76 -2.72
C PHE A 331 -20.28 -0.73 -2.53
N ARG A 332 -20.81 -1.22 -1.41
CA ARG A 332 -22.24 -1.15 -1.09
C ARG A 332 -22.69 0.29 -0.89
N ASP A 333 -21.92 1.06 -0.13
CA ASP A 333 -22.31 2.41 0.28
C ASP A 333 -22.14 3.41 -0.86
N PHE A 334 -21.10 3.26 -1.69
CA PHE A 334 -20.78 4.23 -2.72
C PHE A 334 -20.96 3.72 -4.18
N GLY A 335 -21.05 2.41 -4.41
CA GLY A 335 -21.19 1.83 -5.76
C GLY A 335 -20.05 2.22 -6.71
N LEU A 336 -20.34 2.29 -8.02
CA LEU A 336 -19.40 2.82 -9.04
C LEU A 336 -19.57 4.33 -9.29
N ARG A 337 -20.24 5.03 -8.37
CA ARG A 337 -20.52 6.46 -8.50
C ARG A 337 -19.27 7.30 -8.20
N PRO A 338 -19.11 8.47 -8.84
CA PRO A 338 -18.06 9.42 -8.52
C PRO A 338 -18.09 9.75 -7.04
N GLN A 339 -16.90 9.89 -6.43
CA GLN A 339 -16.84 10.41 -5.07
C GLN A 339 -17.35 11.86 -5.09
N PRO A 340 -18.19 12.27 -4.11
CA PRO A 340 -18.53 13.67 -3.96
C PRO A 340 -17.24 14.46 -3.76
N ALA A 341 -17.04 15.53 -4.54
CA ALA A 341 -15.89 16.39 -4.39
C ALA A 341 -15.85 16.91 -2.95
N VAL A 342 -14.79 16.54 -2.22
CA VAL A 342 -14.51 17.08 -0.90
C VAL A 342 -13.91 18.46 -1.12
N TYR A 343 -14.77 19.49 -1.07
CA TYR A 343 -14.38 20.90 -1.20
C TYR A 343 -13.81 21.45 0.10
#